data_AF-A0A554PLE2-F1
#
_entry.id   AF-A0A554PLE2-F1
#
_cell.length_a   1.000
_cell.length_b   1.000
_cell.length_c   1.000
_cell.angle_alpha   90.00
_cell.angle_beta   90.00
_cell.angle_gamma   90.00
#
_symmetry.space_group_name_H-M   'P 1'
#
loop_
_entity.id
_entity.type
_entity.pdbx_description
1 polymer ?
#
loop_
_entity_poly.entity_id
_entity_poly.type
_entity_poly.pdbx_seq_one_letter_code
_entity_poly.pdbx_strand_id
1 'polypeptide(L)'
;MSLLKIASVACLALTLGACQSLFQPSYQKPLQSTSDKSEQIKPGCSNQDCPLVNIDTVHFADEPQLDALIEKRLLQMTRTTADQAVPATLSAYREKFLREADSRNSMYLQAKVREQHDGLVIIELASYLDTGGAHGTPGRGFINYSRELHKELTLSDMLRPGQEAAFWKAAQVAHNSWLISTKLDQEPEFIKSWPFQKTPNVALTYGGVILKYNVSVIAPYALGHIELKIPYNRLNGILKPELFPGRS
;
A
#
# COMPACT_ATOMS: atom_id res chain seq x y z
N MET A 1 -5.97 -48.69 -41.14
CA MET A 1 -5.49 -47.33 -40.77
C MET A 1 -4.81 -47.44 -39.43
N SER A 2 -3.48 -47.35 -39.44
CA SER A 2 -2.59 -47.93 -38.42
C SER A 2 -2.55 -47.13 -37.12
N LEU A 3 -2.69 -47.85 -36.00
CA LEU A 3 -2.50 -47.41 -34.61
C LEU A 3 -1.19 -46.62 -34.38
N LEU A 4 -0.19 -46.80 -35.24
CA LEU A 4 1.09 -46.08 -35.19
C LEU A 4 0.97 -44.57 -35.45
N LYS A 5 -0.03 -44.10 -36.20
CA LYS A 5 -0.21 -42.66 -36.43
C LYS A 5 -0.82 -41.92 -35.24
N ILE A 6 -1.58 -42.60 -34.39
CA ILE A 6 -2.23 -41.99 -33.21
C ILE A 6 -1.23 -41.84 -32.05
N ALA A 7 -0.33 -42.81 -31.86
CA ALA A 7 0.72 -42.75 -30.83
C ALA A 7 1.72 -41.60 -31.07
N SER A 8 2.03 -41.30 -32.34
CA SER A 8 3.03 -40.27 -32.68
C SER A 8 2.52 -38.84 -32.45
N VAL A 9 1.21 -38.60 -32.51
CA VAL A 9 0.63 -37.27 -32.22
C VAL A 9 0.50 -37.03 -30.71
N ALA A 10 0.23 -38.08 -29.93
CA ALA A 10 0.13 -37.99 -28.47
C ALA A 10 1.47 -37.67 -27.79
N CYS A 11 2.59 -38.23 -28.29
CA CYS A 11 3.92 -37.93 -27.74
C CYS A 11 4.38 -36.47 -27.99
N LEU A 12 4.05 -35.88 -29.14
CA LEU A 12 4.41 -34.48 -29.43
C LEU A 12 3.62 -33.47 -28.59
N ALA A 13 2.36 -33.77 -28.26
CA ALA A 13 1.54 -32.91 -27.39
C ALA A 13 2.04 -32.94 -25.92
N LEU A 14 2.50 -34.10 -25.43
CA LEU A 14 3.03 -34.26 -24.08
C LEU A 14 4.38 -33.54 -23.87
N THR A 15 5.22 -33.44 -24.91
CA THR A 15 6.50 -32.71 -24.80
C THR A 15 6.35 -31.20 -24.86
N LEU A 16 5.28 -30.67 -25.49
CA LEU A 16 5.01 -29.23 -25.57
C LEU A 16 4.40 -28.66 -24.27
N GLY A 17 3.63 -29.45 -23.51
CA GLY A 17 3.07 -29.04 -22.22
C GLY A 17 4.12 -28.93 -21.09
N ALA A 18 5.18 -29.75 -21.14
CA ALA A 18 6.22 -29.77 -20.11
C ALA A 18 7.16 -28.55 -20.15
N CYS A 19 7.32 -27.89 -21.29
CA CYS A 19 8.11 -26.66 -21.36
C CYS A 19 7.38 -25.47 -20.74
N GLN A 20 6.05 -25.41 -20.76
CA GLN A 20 5.31 -24.26 -20.22
C GLN A 20 5.35 -24.16 -18.69
N SER A 21 5.52 -25.26 -17.95
CA SER A 21 5.62 -25.22 -16.48
C SER A 21 6.98 -24.76 -15.97
N LEU A 22 8.05 -24.91 -16.76
CA LEU A 22 9.41 -24.47 -16.40
C LEU A 22 9.61 -22.95 -16.54
N PHE A 23 8.73 -22.26 -17.27
CA PHE A 23 8.82 -20.83 -17.52
C PHE A 23 7.79 -19.97 -16.76
N GLN A 24 6.97 -20.56 -15.88
CA GLN A 24 6.07 -19.76 -15.05
C GLN A 24 6.86 -19.04 -13.95
N PRO A 25 6.65 -17.72 -13.75
CA PRO A 25 7.30 -16.98 -12.68
C PRO A 25 7.02 -17.65 -11.33
N SER A 26 8.06 -17.88 -10.54
CA SER A 26 7.86 -18.34 -9.16
C SER A 26 7.27 -17.18 -8.34
N TYR A 27 5.95 -17.18 -8.18
CA TYR A 27 5.23 -16.22 -7.35
C TYR A 27 5.51 -16.39 -5.86
N GLN A 28 6.17 -17.48 -5.47
CA GLN A 28 6.71 -17.68 -4.12
C GLN A 28 8.04 -16.97 -3.91
N LYS A 29 8.83 -16.73 -4.97
CA LYS A 29 10.09 -15.99 -4.84
C LYS A 29 9.79 -14.49 -4.77
N PRO A 30 10.28 -13.76 -3.75
CA PRO A 30 10.15 -12.31 -3.68
C PRO A 30 10.81 -11.62 -4.87
N LEU A 31 10.14 -10.58 -5.37
CA LEU A 31 10.69 -9.63 -6.34
C LEU A 31 11.89 -8.92 -5.72
N GLN A 32 12.99 -8.84 -6.48
CA GLN A 32 14.17 -8.10 -6.04
C GLN A 32 13.89 -6.59 -6.12
N SER A 33 14.35 -5.86 -5.12
CA SER A 33 14.22 -4.41 -5.08
C SER A 33 15.50 -3.74 -4.60
N THR A 34 15.70 -2.51 -5.05
CA THR A 34 16.80 -1.64 -4.60
C THR A 34 16.21 -0.41 -3.95
N SER A 35 16.81 0.03 -2.83
CA SER A 35 16.42 1.28 -2.16
C SER A 35 17.12 2.47 -2.80
N ASP A 36 16.41 3.59 -2.93
CA ASP A 36 16.91 4.87 -3.41
C ASP A 36 16.53 5.96 -2.41
N LYS A 37 17.55 6.55 -1.79
CA LYS A 37 17.42 7.51 -0.69
C LYS A 37 18.12 8.80 -1.06
N SER A 38 17.40 9.89 -0.96
CA SER A 38 17.96 11.22 -1.15
C SER A 38 17.41 12.20 -0.13
N GLU A 39 18.27 13.11 0.30
CA GLU A 39 17.89 14.25 1.11
C GLU A 39 18.53 15.49 0.49
N GLN A 40 17.74 16.57 0.38
CA GLN A 40 18.23 17.85 -0.11
C GLN A 40 17.74 18.97 0.77
N ILE A 41 18.66 19.84 1.12
CA ILE A 41 18.42 21.08 1.87
C ILE A 41 18.37 22.24 0.87
N LYS A 42 17.54 23.26 1.16
CA LYS A 42 17.40 24.46 0.33
C LYS A 42 18.78 25.07 0.02
N PRO A 43 19.18 25.21 -1.27
CA PRO A 43 20.47 25.79 -1.63
C PRO A 43 20.67 27.19 -1.04
N GLY A 44 21.87 27.47 -0.55
CA GLY A 44 22.20 28.76 0.06
C GLY A 44 21.69 28.95 1.49
N CYS A 45 21.04 27.95 2.08
CA CYS A 45 20.66 27.97 3.49
C CYS A 45 21.69 27.20 4.35
N SER A 46 22.05 27.76 5.51
CA SER A 46 23.08 27.20 6.39
C SER A 46 22.72 27.19 7.89
N ASN A 47 21.46 27.48 8.24
CA ASN A 47 20.98 27.45 9.63
C ASN A 47 20.25 26.13 9.94
N GLN A 48 19.80 25.96 11.19
CA GLN A 48 19.12 24.73 11.61
C GLN A 48 17.67 24.62 11.10
N ASP A 49 17.09 25.73 10.64
CA ASP A 49 15.73 25.82 10.14
C ASP A 49 15.68 25.74 8.60
N CYS A 50 16.73 25.20 7.97
CA CYS A 50 16.75 25.12 6.52
C CYS A 50 15.68 24.17 6.00
N PRO A 51 14.89 24.59 4.99
CA PRO A 51 13.91 23.70 4.39
C PRO A 51 14.58 22.48 3.78
N LEU A 52 13.95 21.33 3.92
CA LEU A 52 14.51 20.07 3.42
C LEU A 52 13.43 19.17 2.81
N VAL A 53 13.85 18.34 1.86
CA VAL A 53 13.05 17.28 1.28
C VAL A 53 13.82 15.98 1.35
N ASN A 54 13.24 14.98 2.00
CA ASN A 54 13.76 13.62 2.08
C ASN A 54 12.83 12.68 1.30
N ILE A 55 13.42 11.89 0.39
CA ILE A 55 12.72 10.91 -0.42
C ILE A 55 13.44 9.56 -0.27
N ASP A 56 12.74 8.57 0.27
CA ASP A 56 13.20 7.19 0.45
C ASP A 56 12.26 6.24 -0.30
N THR A 57 12.66 5.80 -1.49
CA THR A 57 11.83 4.94 -2.35
C THR A 57 12.50 3.60 -2.61
N VAL A 58 11.74 2.71 -3.25
CA VAL A 58 12.20 1.41 -3.73
C VAL A 58 11.95 1.30 -5.23
N HIS A 59 12.85 0.63 -5.93
CA HIS A 59 12.79 0.37 -7.36
C HIS A 59 12.82 -1.12 -7.66
N PHE A 60 12.12 -1.53 -8.72
CA PHE A 60 11.98 -2.90 -9.16
C PHE A 60 12.37 -3.03 -10.63
N ALA A 61 13.61 -3.45 -10.90
CA ALA A 61 14.14 -3.56 -12.26
C ALA A 61 13.26 -4.42 -13.20
N ASP A 62 12.67 -5.48 -12.66
CA ASP A 62 11.81 -6.40 -13.41
C ASP A 62 10.35 -5.93 -13.51
N GLU A 63 9.97 -4.83 -12.83
CA GLU A 63 8.58 -4.39 -12.68
C GLU A 63 8.43 -2.84 -12.74
N PRO A 64 8.84 -2.18 -13.84
CA PRO A 64 8.91 -0.72 -13.93
C PRO A 64 7.54 0.00 -13.79
N GLN A 65 6.44 -0.71 -14.03
CA GLN A 65 5.10 -0.18 -13.81
C GLN A 65 4.75 -0.02 -12.33
N LEU A 66 5.37 -0.80 -11.44
CA LEU A 66 5.27 -0.61 -10.00
C LEU A 66 6.05 0.65 -9.57
N ASP A 67 7.23 0.90 -10.14
CA ASP A 67 8.01 2.13 -9.89
C ASP A 67 7.20 3.38 -10.25
N ALA A 68 6.61 3.39 -11.45
CA ALA A 68 5.75 4.49 -11.90
C ALA A 68 4.51 4.69 -11.00
N LEU A 69 3.93 3.60 -10.52
CA LEU A 69 2.80 3.65 -9.59
C LEU A 69 3.22 4.21 -8.22
N ILE A 70 4.37 3.77 -7.69
CA ILE A 70 4.93 4.28 -6.43
C ILE A 70 5.17 5.78 -6.53
N GLU A 71 5.84 6.25 -7.59
CA GLU A 71 6.10 7.68 -7.79
C GLU A 71 4.80 8.48 -7.84
N LYS A 72 3.83 8.02 -8.64
CA LYS A 72 2.50 8.66 -8.74
C LYS A 72 1.82 8.75 -7.38
N ARG A 73 1.86 7.70 -6.56
CA ARG A 73 1.21 7.66 -5.25
C ARG A 73 1.93 8.55 -4.24
N LEU A 74 3.26 8.58 -4.22
CA LEU A 74 4.01 9.51 -3.37
C LEU A 74 3.71 10.98 -3.74
N LEU A 75 3.64 11.30 -5.03
CA LEU A 75 3.22 12.63 -5.49
C LEU A 75 1.80 12.99 -5.05
N GLN A 76 0.85 12.04 -5.08
CA GLN A 76 -0.50 12.28 -4.57
C GLN A 76 -0.51 12.62 -3.06
N MET A 77 0.42 12.08 -2.28
CA MET A 77 0.56 12.37 -0.85
C MET A 77 1.14 13.76 -0.54
N THR A 78 1.57 14.51 -1.56
CA THR A 78 2.04 15.90 -1.39
C THR A 78 0.90 16.92 -1.49
N ARG A 79 -0.33 16.50 -1.80
CA ARG A 79 -1.48 17.40 -1.89
C ARG A 79 -1.91 17.85 -0.50
N THR A 80 -2.03 19.16 -0.31
CA THR A 80 -2.62 19.78 0.89
C THR A 80 -4.08 20.16 0.67
N THR A 81 -4.53 20.29 -0.58
CA THR A 81 -5.93 20.51 -0.97
C THR A 81 -6.36 19.57 -2.10
N ALA A 82 -7.68 19.37 -2.25
CA ALA A 82 -8.23 18.39 -3.20
C ALA A 82 -7.88 18.70 -4.67
N ASP A 83 -7.91 19.98 -5.06
CA ASP A 83 -7.71 20.43 -6.44
C ASP A 83 -6.24 20.75 -6.76
N GLN A 84 -5.33 20.52 -5.83
CA GLN A 84 -3.93 20.83 -6.04
C GLN A 84 -3.32 19.92 -7.12
N ALA A 85 -2.82 20.56 -8.18
CA ALA A 85 -2.00 19.91 -9.18
C ALA A 85 -0.70 19.39 -8.54
N VAL A 86 -0.36 18.14 -8.84
CA VAL A 86 0.90 17.52 -8.42
C VAL A 86 1.94 17.68 -9.54
N PRO A 87 3.21 17.94 -9.21
CA PRO A 87 4.30 17.93 -10.20
C PRO A 87 4.40 16.59 -10.92
N ALA A 88 5.05 16.59 -12.10
CA ALA A 88 5.15 15.40 -12.93
C ALA A 88 6.06 14.30 -12.35
N THR A 89 7.06 14.67 -11.55
CA THR A 89 8.04 13.74 -10.95
C THR A 89 8.39 14.18 -9.53
N LEU A 90 8.91 13.25 -8.72
CA LEU A 90 9.40 13.54 -7.37
C LEU A 90 10.53 14.56 -7.35
N SER A 91 11.41 14.52 -8.36
CA SER A 91 12.46 15.53 -8.52
C SER A 91 11.87 16.91 -8.79
N ALA A 92 10.90 17.04 -9.69
CA ALA A 92 10.23 18.32 -9.96
C ALA A 92 9.49 18.84 -8.72
N TYR A 93 8.89 17.95 -7.93
CA TYR A 93 8.30 18.32 -6.64
C TYR A 93 9.33 18.86 -5.66
N ARG A 94 10.45 18.16 -5.48
CA ARG A 94 11.53 18.57 -4.58
C ARG A 94 12.07 19.96 -4.93
N GLU A 95 12.40 20.20 -6.19
CA GLU A 95 12.89 21.50 -6.66
C GLU A 95 11.86 22.61 -6.41
N LYS A 96 10.58 22.31 -6.63
CA LYS A 96 9.50 23.25 -6.35
C LYS A 96 9.39 23.56 -4.85
N PHE A 97 9.33 22.53 -4.03
CA PHE A 97 9.23 22.67 -2.57
C PHE A 97 10.40 23.48 -2.02
N LEU A 98 11.64 23.13 -2.34
CA LEU A 98 12.82 23.83 -1.80
C LEU A 98 12.88 25.30 -2.23
N ARG A 99 12.43 25.62 -3.46
CA ARG A 99 12.34 27.02 -3.92
C ARG A 99 11.30 27.81 -3.13
N GLU A 100 10.11 27.24 -2.91
CA GLU A 100 8.94 27.95 -2.37
C GLU A 100 8.80 27.87 -0.84
N ALA A 101 9.43 26.89 -0.19
CA ALA A 101 9.27 26.63 1.23
C ALA A 101 9.85 27.75 2.12
N ASP A 102 9.07 28.11 3.14
CA ASP A 102 9.47 28.94 4.28
C ASP A 102 10.41 28.19 5.22
N SER A 103 11.09 28.93 6.09
CA SER A 103 11.97 28.40 7.14
C SER A 103 11.27 27.32 7.96
N ARG A 104 12.01 26.28 8.34
CA ARG A 104 11.58 25.10 9.13
C ARG A 104 10.66 24.13 8.39
N ASN A 105 10.18 24.46 7.18
CA ASN A 105 9.34 23.54 6.43
C ASN A 105 10.13 22.32 5.94
N SER A 106 9.57 21.14 6.11
CA SER A 106 10.20 19.91 5.63
C SER A 106 9.18 18.94 5.04
N MET A 107 9.61 18.17 4.04
CA MET A 107 8.80 17.12 3.45
C MET A 107 9.55 15.80 3.46
N TYR A 108 8.90 14.76 3.97
CA TYR A 108 9.38 13.39 3.92
C TYR A 108 8.41 12.55 3.09
N LEU A 109 8.94 11.79 2.13
CA LEU A 109 8.19 10.84 1.31
C LEU A 109 8.90 9.50 1.38
N GLN A 110 8.16 8.44 1.72
CA GLN A 110 8.72 7.10 1.82
C GLN A 110 7.82 6.06 1.15
N ALA A 111 8.43 5.17 0.37
CA ALA A 111 7.85 3.92 -0.08
C ALA A 111 8.73 2.75 0.33
N LYS A 112 8.14 1.72 0.93
CA LYS A 112 8.85 0.50 1.33
C LYS A 112 8.05 -0.74 1.00
N VAL A 113 8.73 -1.83 0.69
CA VAL A 113 8.11 -3.16 0.67
C VAL A 113 7.74 -3.52 2.10
N ARG A 114 6.44 -3.56 2.39
CA ARG A 114 5.93 -4.07 3.66
C ARG A 114 5.98 -5.59 3.67
N GLU A 115 5.59 -6.21 2.56
CA GLU A 115 5.49 -7.66 2.46
C GLU A 115 5.49 -8.15 1.00
N GLN A 116 5.91 -9.39 0.79
CA GLN A 116 5.72 -10.12 -0.47
C GLN A 116 5.32 -11.55 -0.17
N HIS A 117 4.22 -12.01 -0.75
CA HIS A 117 3.73 -13.40 -0.62
C HIS A 117 2.77 -13.70 -1.77
N ASP A 118 2.66 -14.97 -2.18
CA ASP A 118 1.65 -15.44 -3.14
C ASP A 118 1.52 -14.59 -4.42
N GLY A 119 2.64 -14.07 -4.94
CA GLY A 119 2.64 -13.19 -6.13
C GLY A 119 2.16 -11.76 -5.88
N LEU A 120 1.88 -11.38 -4.64
CA LEU A 120 1.58 -10.02 -4.22
C LEU A 120 2.83 -9.29 -3.72
N VAL A 121 2.91 -8.00 -4.02
CA VAL A 121 3.87 -7.05 -3.44
C VAL A 121 3.07 -5.96 -2.74
N ILE A 122 3.21 -5.88 -1.41
CA ILE A 122 2.52 -4.89 -0.60
C ILE A 122 3.49 -3.75 -0.31
N ILE A 123 3.25 -2.58 -0.88
CA ILE A 123 4.03 -1.37 -0.62
C ILE A 123 3.31 -0.53 0.44
N GLU A 124 4.03 -0.15 1.48
CA GLU A 124 3.57 0.86 2.43
C GLU A 124 4.16 2.21 2.05
N LEU A 125 3.28 3.21 1.96
CA LEU A 125 3.61 4.59 1.64
C LEU A 125 3.44 5.45 2.88
N ALA A 126 4.37 6.36 3.11
CA ALA A 126 4.32 7.33 4.17
C ALA A 126 4.71 8.72 3.65
N SER A 127 4.04 9.74 4.19
CA SER A 127 4.48 11.13 4.06
C SER A 127 4.50 11.82 5.42
N TYR A 128 5.30 12.86 5.54
CA TYR A 128 5.25 13.81 6.65
C TYR A 128 5.57 15.20 6.12
N LEU A 129 4.59 16.09 6.21
CA LEU A 129 4.76 17.51 5.88
C LEU A 129 4.83 18.32 7.17
N ASP A 130 5.97 18.95 7.44
CA ASP A 130 6.09 19.99 8.45
C ASP A 130 6.02 21.36 7.78
N THR A 131 5.11 22.20 8.25
CA THR A 131 4.96 23.60 7.80
C THR A 131 5.34 24.60 8.90
N GLY A 132 6.18 24.19 9.85
CA GLY A 132 6.62 25.04 10.97
C GLY A 132 5.59 25.20 12.09
N GLY A 133 4.50 24.43 12.07
CA GLY A 133 3.44 24.45 13.08
C GLY A 133 3.79 23.71 14.37
N ALA A 134 2.76 23.41 15.17
CA ALA A 134 2.88 22.64 16.41
C ALA A 134 3.27 21.17 16.16
N HIS A 135 2.81 20.61 15.05
CA HIS A 135 3.16 19.26 14.59
C HIS A 135 2.99 19.17 13.06
N GLY A 136 3.75 18.30 12.41
CA GLY A 136 3.55 18.00 10.99
C GLY A 136 2.33 17.11 10.71
N THR A 137 2.05 16.94 9.44
CA THR A 137 0.90 16.20 8.91
C THR A 137 1.37 14.87 8.31
N PRO A 138 1.22 13.74 9.03
CA PRO A 138 1.59 12.44 8.51
C PRO A 138 0.51 11.86 7.59
N GLY A 139 0.91 11.36 6.42
CA GLY A 139 0.06 10.60 5.51
C GLY A 139 0.46 9.13 5.47
N ARG A 140 -0.50 8.24 5.22
CA ARG A 140 -0.28 6.80 4.97
C ARG A 140 -1.06 6.32 3.76
N GLY A 141 -0.49 5.35 3.06
CA GLY A 141 -1.11 4.67 1.94
C GLY A 141 -0.57 3.26 1.76
N PHE A 142 -1.29 2.47 0.96
CA PHE A 142 -0.85 1.15 0.53
C PHE A 142 -1.02 0.98 -0.97
N ILE A 143 -0.15 0.17 -1.55
CA ILE A 143 -0.34 -0.42 -2.88
C ILE A 143 -0.35 -1.93 -2.69
N ASN A 144 -1.40 -2.59 -3.19
CA ASN A 144 -1.48 -4.04 -3.27
C ASN A 144 -1.22 -4.42 -4.71
N TYR A 145 0.01 -4.78 -5.04
CA TYR A 145 0.38 -5.04 -6.43
C TYR A 145 0.36 -6.53 -6.73
N SER A 146 -0.39 -6.95 -7.74
CA SER A 146 -0.37 -8.32 -8.25
C SER A 146 0.67 -8.45 -9.35
N ARG A 147 1.65 -9.33 -9.15
CA ARG A 147 2.66 -9.71 -10.16
C ARG A 147 2.09 -10.59 -11.26
N GLU A 148 0.96 -11.24 -11.01
CA GLU A 148 0.25 -12.05 -12.02
C GLU A 148 -0.54 -11.15 -12.98
N LEU A 149 -1.27 -10.18 -12.42
CA LEU A 149 -2.09 -9.26 -13.21
C LEU A 149 -1.35 -7.99 -13.65
N HIS A 150 -0.10 -7.80 -13.19
CA HIS A 150 0.73 -6.63 -13.47
C HIS A 150 0.00 -5.30 -13.15
N LYS A 151 -0.72 -5.26 -12.01
CA LYS A 151 -1.56 -4.11 -11.64
C LYS A 151 -1.75 -3.95 -10.13
N GLU A 152 -2.13 -2.73 -9.73
CA GLU A 152 -2.72 -2.47 -8.41
C GLU A 152 -4.08 -3.16 -8.28
N LEU A 153 -4.29 -3.83 -7.15
CA LEU A 153 -5.58 -4.32 -6.71
C LEU A 153 -6.24 -3.23 -5.87
N THR A 154 -7.34 -2.68 -6.36
CA THR A 154 -8.24 -1.83 -5.56
C THR A 154 -9.09 -2.69 -4.63
N LEU A 155 -9.75 -2.08 -3.63
CA LEU A 155 -10.69 -2.83 -2.80
C LEU A 155 -11.76 -3.57 -3.65
N SER A 156 -12.25 -2.94 -4.72
CA SER A 156 -13.21 -3.58 -5.63
C SER A 156 -12.63 -4.80 -6.35
N ASP A 157 -11.36 -4.74 -6.76
CA ASP A 157 -10.66 -5.89 -7.36
C ASP A 157 -10.52 -7.06 -6.37
N MET A 158 -10.41 -6.77 -5.07
CA MET A 158 -10.20 -7.78 -4.04
C MET A 158 -11.48 -8.54 -3.67
N LEU A 159 -12.62 -7.87 -3.73
CA LEU A 159 -13.89 -8.39 -3.22
C LEU A 159 -14.67 -9.16 -4.28
N ARG A 160 -15.48 -10.11 -3.83
CA ARG A 160 -16.53 -10.69 -4.66
C ARG A 160 -17.60 -9.62 -4.97
N PRO A 161 -18.26 -9.68 -6.14
CA PRO A 161 -19.31 -8.73 -6.50
C PRO A 161 -20.38 -8.60 -5.40
N GLY A 162 -20.73 -7.36 -5.03
CA GLY A 162 -21.74 -7.08 -4.02
C GLY A 162 -21.29 -7.18 -2.55
N GLN A 163 -20.05 -7.62 -2.28
CA GLN A 163 -19.60 -7.92 -0.92
C GLN A 163 -18.96 -6.75 -0.17
N GLU A 164 -18.92 -5.54 -0.73
CA GLU A 164 -18.32 -4.37 -0.08
C GLU A 164 -19.00 -4.03 1.26
N ALA A 165 -20.33 -4.10 1.33
CA ALA A 165 -21.04 -3.87 2.59
C ALA A 165 -20.68 -4.91 3.66
N ALA A 166 -20.48 -6.17 3.27
CA ALA A 166 -20.06 -7.23 4.19
C ALA A 166 -18.62 -7.03 4.66
N PHE A 167 -17.72 -6.59 3.76
CA PHE A 167 -16.35 -6.23 4.11
C PHE A 167 -16.31 -5.13 5.18
N TRP A 168 -17.05 -4.05 5.00
CA TRP A 168 -17.07 -2.95 5.98
C TRP A 168 -17.74 -3.32 7.30
N LYS A 169 -18.67 -4.28 7.32
CA LYS A 169 -19.17 -4.86 8.58
C LYS A 169 -18.08 -5.65 9.30
N ALA A 170 -17.27 -6.44 8.59
CA ALA A 170 -16.13 -7.14 9.18
C ALA A 170 -15.07 -6.15 9.72
N ALA A 171 -14.84 -5.05 9.01
CA ALA A 171 -14.00 -3.94 9.46
C ALA A 171 -14.52 -3.29 10.75
N GLN A 172 -15.83 -3.06 10.85
CA GLN A 172 -16.45 -2.51 12.06
C GLN A 172 -16.29 -3.46 13.27
N VAL A 173 -16.34 -4.77 13.07
CA VAL A 173 -16.03 -5.75 14.12
C VAL A 173 -14.56 -5.65 14.56
N ALA A 174 -13.63 -5.45 13.62
CA ALA A 174 -12.23 -5.23 13.94
C ALA A 174 -12.02 -3.91 14.72
N HIS A 175 -12.75 -2.86 14.38
CA HIS A 175 -12.76 -1.59 15.14
C HIS A 175 -13.25 -1.78 16.58
N ASN A 176 -14.36 -2.49 16.78
CA ASN A 176 -14.87 -2.79 18.12
C ASN A 176 -13.86 -3.62 18.93
N SER A 177 -13.18 -4.58 18.27
CA SER A 177 -12.13 -5.38 18.92
C SER A 177 -10.94 -4.52 19.33
N TRP A 178 -10.57 -3.52 18.51
CA TRP A 178 -9.54 -2.56 18.85
C TRP A 178 -9.94 -1.72 20.07
N LEU A 179 -11.15 -1.13 20.08
CA LEU A 179 -11.67 -0.37 21.23
C LEU A 179 -11.61 -1.17 22.53
N ILE A 180 -12.04 -2.44 22.51
CA ILE A 180 -11.98 -3.34 23.67
C ILE A 180 -10.53 -3.58 24.11
N SER A 181 -9.64 -3.87 23.16
CA SER A 181 -8.23 -4.14 23.48
C SER A 181 -7.50 -2.95 24.10
N THR A 182 -7.93 -1.73 23.77
CA THR A 182 -7.40 -0.48 24.31
C THR A 182 -8.22 0.08 25.48
N LYS A 183 -9.27 -0.64 25.92
CA LYS A 183 -10.22 -0.21 26.97
C LYS A 183 -10.96 1.10 26.68
N LEU A 184 -11.05 1.49 25.41
CA LEU A 184 -11.77 2.69 24.94
C LEU A 184 -13.25 2.40 24.70
N ASP A 185 -13.65 1.13 24.74
CA ASP A 185 -15.05 0.70 24.70
C ASP A 185 -15.85 1.12 25.95
N GLN A 186 -15.16 1.47 27.03
CA GLN A 186 -15.74 1.93 28.29
C GLN A 186 -15.85 3.46 28.39
N GLU A 187 -15.47 4.18 27.32
CA GLU A 187 -15.43 5.65 27.27
C GLU A 187 -16.50 6.17 26.29
N PRO A 188 -17.73 6.49 26.76
CA PRO A 188 -18.84 6.82 25.86
C PRO A 188 -18.58 8.06 24.99
N GLU A 189 -17.91 9.07 25.55
CA GLU A 189 -17.56 10.28 24.81
C GLU A 189 -16.49 10.01 23.75
N PHE A 190 -15.59 9.05 23.97
CA PHE A 190 -14.63 8.63 22.95
C PHE A 190 -15.36 7.98 21.77
N ILE A 191 -16.23 7.01 22.04
CA ILE A 191 -17.01 6.29 21.02
C ILE A 191 -17.86 7.26 20.19
N LYS A 192 -18.49 8.24 20.86
CA LYS A 192 -19.29 9.27 20.21
C LYS A 192 -18.45 10.21 19.33
N SER A 193 -17.27 10.59 19.81
CA SER A 193 -16.37 11.52 19.08
C SER A 193 -15.63 10.85 17.93
N TRP A 194 -15.39 9.55 18.04
CA TRP A 194 -14.57 8.78 17.10
C TRP A 194 -15.31 7.53 16.59
N PRO A 195 -16.42 7.72 15.85
CA PRO A 195 -17.15 6.60 15.29
C PRO A 195 -16.32 5.88 14.23
N PHE A 196 -16.69 4.62 13.95
CA PHE A 196 -16.10 3.86 12.86
C PHE A 196 -16.23 4.62 11.52
N GLN A 197 -15.12 4.72 10.78
CA GLN A 197 -15.08 5.27 9.42
C GLN A 197 -14.47 4.24 8.47
N LYS A 198 -14.78 4.36 7.17
CA LYS A 198 -14.09 3.60 6.12
C LYS A 198 -12.72 4.23 5.85
N THR A 199 -11.76 3.45 5.34
CA THR A 199 -10.43 3.95 4.95
C THR A 199 -10.05 3.47 3.55
N PRO A 200 -9.42 4.30 2.71
CA PRO A 200 -8.86 3.83 1.43
C PRO A 200 -7.61 2.95 1.62
N ASN A 201 -7.01 2.94 2.81
CA ASN A 201 -5.74 2.27 3.07
C ASN A 201 -5.97 0.82 3.53
N VAL A 202 -6.18 -0.05 2.54
CA VAL A 202 -6.37 -1.50 2.74
C VAL A 202 -5.11 -2.23 2.28
N ALA A 203 -4.59 -3.17 3.07
CA ALA A 203 -3.45 -4.01 2.70
C ALA A 203 -3.78 -5.51 2.87
N LEU A 204 -3.57 -6.29 1.81
CA LEU A 204 -3.67 -7.75 1.80
C LEU A 204 -2.37 -8.37 2.34
N THR A 205 -2.12 -8.25 3.64
CA THR A 205 -0.95 -8.91 4.28
C THR A 205 -1.21 -10.40 4.48
N TYR A 206 -0.17 -11.22 4.61
CA TYR A 206 -0.33 -12.67 4.82
C TYR A 206 -1.07 -13.00 6.12
N GLY A 207 -0.86 -12.19 7.17
CA GLY A 207 -1.48 -12.40 8.47
C GLY A 207 -2.97 -12.03 8.56
N GLY A 208 -3.50 -11.23 7.63
CA GLY A 208 -4.86 -10.69 7.64
C GLY A 208 -4.98 -9.45 6.74
N VAL A 209 -6.21 -8.98 6.52
CA VAL A 209 -6.39 -7.70 5.82
C VAL A 209 -6.21 -6.55 6.82
N ILE A 210 -5.24 -5.67 6.56
CA ILE A 210 -4.96 -4.51 7.41
C ILE A 210 -5.70 -3.29 6.88
N LEU A 211 -6.36 -2.56 7.77
CA LEU A 211 -6.93 -1.24 7.53
C LEU A 211 -6.13 -0.22 8.33
N LYS A 212 -5.48 0.72 7.66
CA LYS A 212 -4.70 1.77 8.33
C LYS A 212 -5.44 3.10 8.28
N TYR A 213 -5.49 3.80 9.40
CA TYR A 213 -6.15 5.09 9.50
C TYR A 213 -5.13 6.20 9.62
N ASN A 214 -5.37 7.28 8.89
CA ASN A 214 -4.65 8.54 9.14
C ASN A 214 -4.98 9.03 10.55
N VAL A 215 -4.11 9.87 11.09
CA VAL A 215 -4.33 10.54 12.38
C VAL A 215 -5.64 11.32 12.35
N SER A 216 -6.31 11.44 13.49
CA SER A 216 -7.55 12.24 13.63
C SER A 216 -8.73 11.76 12.76
N VAL A 217 -8.76 10.50 12.32
CA VAL A 217 -9.91 9.91 11.61
C VAL A 217 -10.82 9.13 12.56
N ILE A 218 -10.27 8.16 13.29
CA ILE A 218 -11.00 7.32 14.26
C ILE A 218 -10.39 7.38 15.67
N ALA A 219 -9.46 8.31 15.89
CA ALA A 219 -8.78 8.51 17.17
C ALA A 219 -8.06 9.87 17.15
N PRO A 220 -7.81 10.51 18.31
CA PRO A 220 -7.02 11.74 18.40
C PRO A 220 -5.60 11.56 17.84
N TYR A 221 -5.00 12.66 17.35
CA TYR A 221 -3.63 12.68 16.81
C TYR A 221 -2.59 12.00 17.72
N ALA A 222 -2.73 12.16 19.05
CA ALA A 222 -1.82 11.60 20.04
C ALA A 222 -1.75 10.06 20.04
N LEU A 223 -2.78 9.36 19.55
CA LEU A 223 -2.76 7.90 19.39
C LEU A 223 -2.12 7.46 18.07
N GLY A 224 -1.70 8.40 17.23
CA GLY A 224 -1.04 8.12 15.97
C GLY A 224 -1.94 7.42 14.95
N HIS A 225 -1.33 6.61 14.09
CA HIS A 225 -2.05 5.82 13.10
C HIS A 225 -2.61 4.55 13.72
N ILE A 226 -3.91 4.32 13.55
CA ILE A 226 -4.56 3.09 13.99
C ILE A 226 -4.49 2.05 12.86
N GLU A 227 -4.03 0.84 13.18
CA GLU A 227 -4.09 -0.32 12.30
C GLU A 227 -5.14 -1.31 12.85
N LEU A 228 -6.20 -1.57 12.08
CA LEU A 228 -7.15 -2.63 12.35
C LEU A 228 -6.81 -3.85 11.51
N LYS A 229 -6.94 -5.04 12.11
CA LYS A 229 -6.70 -6.31 11.43
C LYS A 229 -8.01 -7.07 11.28
N ILE A 230 -8.40 -7.38 10.05
CA ILE A 230 -9.50 -8.29 9.75
C ILE A 230 -8.90 -9.68 9.47
N PRO A 231 -9.15 -10.68 10.33
CA PRO A 231 -8.69 -12.04 10.08
C PRO A 231 -9.38 -12.64 8.85
N TYR A 232 -8.65 -13.38 8.02
CA TYR A 232 -9.18 -13.96 6.78
C TYR A 232 -10.42 -14.85 6.97
N ASN A 233 -10.56 -15.54 8.12
CA ASN A 233 -11.75 -16.34 8.40
C ASN A 233 -13.05 -15.50 8.50
N ARG A 234 -12.94 -14.18 8.75
CA ARG A 234 -14.07 -13.23 8.73
C ARG A 234 -14.40 -12.73 7.32
N LEU A 235 -13.58 -13.10 6.32
CA LEU A 235 -13.70 -12.68 4.93
C LEU A 235 -14.12 -13.81 3.99
N ASN A 236 -14.45 -15.00 4.53
CA ASN A 236 -15.00 -16.10 3.75
C ASN A 236 -16.28 -15.68 3.03
N GLY A 237 -16.32 -15.89 1.71
CA GLY A 237 -17.43 -15.44 0.87
C GLY A 237 -17.50 -13.93 0.64
N ILE A 238 -16.52 -13.15 1.14
CA ILE A 238 -16.41 -11.70 0.94
C ILE A 238 -15.24 -11.40 0.01
N LEU A 239 -14.04 -11.87 0.37
CA LEU A 239 -12.83 -11.75 -0.44
C LEU A 239 -12.85 -12.82 -1.55
N LYS A 240 -12.24 -12.50 -2.70
CA LYS A 240 -11.99 -13.48 -3.75
C LYS A 240 -11.07 -14.60 -3.26
N PRO A 241 -11.41 -15.90 -3.46
CA PRO A 241 -10.65 -17.03 -2.92
C PRO A 241 -9.17 -17.03 -3.28
N GLU A 242 -8.84 -16.61 -4.49
CA GLU A 242 -7.47 -16.55 -5.02
C GLU A 242 -6.59 -15.53 -4.29
N LEU A 243 -7.17 -14.61 -3.51
CA LEU A 243 -6.45 -13.62 -2.71
C LEU A 243 -6.33 -14.01 -1.23
N PHE A 244 -6.78 -15.20 -0.87
CA PHE A 244 -6.44 -15.76 0.43
C PHE A 244 -4.99 -16.27 0.40
N PRO A 245 -4.18 -15.97 1.43
CA PRO A 245 -2.81 -16.42 1.46
C PRO A 245 -2.74 -17.94 1.44
N GLY A 246 -1.82 -18.48 0.65
CA GLY A 246 -1.56 -19.91 0.56
C GLY A 246 -1.02 -20.42 1.89
N ARG A 247 -1.89 -21.01 2.72
CA ARG A 247 -1.44 -21.69 3.94
C ARG A 247 -0.83 -23.02 3.53
N SER A 248 0.50 -23.07 3.44
CA SER A 248 1.27 -24.31 3.48
C SER A 248 1.09 -25.00 4.83
#